data_AF-A0A9E0H8D7-F1
#
_entry.id   AF-A0A9E0H8D7-F1
#
_cell.length_a   1.000
_cell.length_b   1.000
_cell.length_c   1.000
_cell.angle_alpha   90.00
_cell.angle_beta   90.00
_cell.angle_gamma   90.00
#
_symmetry.space_group_name_H-M   'P 1'
#
loop_
_entity.id
_entity.type
_entity.pdbx_description
1 polymer ?
#
loop_
_entity_poly.entity_id
_entity_poly.type
_entity_poly.pdbx_seq_one_letter_code
_entity_poly.pdbx_strand_id
1 'polypeptide(L)'
;MTDNEPADPARTERLLARLRQLPADEPPPGWEARVDQRLAAERERARRGRWLWAGGAAVALAAAAAVYLVWLRPRAQPPEPMSIAVVTGDGTRRARQATVGDTVRLTGHTTRRHGELRVYRDAALIARCPGEPTCRTTGARTTLDLTVTSPGPYSVVWLESDRPIPPPDADLDLDLLRAGQAGAVHHLDELTVAP
;
A
#
# COMPACT_ATOMS: atom_id res chain seq x y z
N MET A 1 32.40 -3.56 9.03
CA MET A 1 33.23 -4.76 8.85
C MET A 1 34.67 -4.27 8.86
N THR A 2 35.31 -4.27 10.03
CA THR A 2 36.72 -3.91 10.18
C THR A 2 37.51 -5.20 10.15
N ASP A 3 38.27 -5.41 9.08
CA ASP A 3 39.14 -6.58 8.92
C ASP A 3 40.21 -6.55 10.01
N ASN A 4 40.08 -7.45 10.98
CA ASN A 4 41.15 -7.74 11.94
C ASN A 4 42.19 -8.60 11.22
N GLU A 5 43.10 -7.92 10.52
CA GLU A 5 44.27 -8.57 9.93
C GLU A 5 45.11 -9.20 11.05
N PRO A 6 45.39 -10.52 11.02
CA PRO A 6 46.14 -11.18 12.08
C PRO A 6 47.55 -10.60 12.13
N ALA A 7 48.00 -10.20 13.32
CA ALA A 7 49.30 -9.56 13.50
C ALA A 7 50.44 -10.48 13.01
N ASP A 8 51.23 -10.00 12.04
CA ASP A 8 52.40 -10.69 11.49
C ASP A 8 53.43 -10.99 12.61
N PRO A 9 53.67 -12.27 12.95
CA PRO A 9 54.60 -12.64 14.01
C PRO A 9 56.03 -12.18 13.71
N ALA A 10 56.45 -12.17 12.43
CA ALA A 10 57.78 -11.75 12.03
C ALA A 10 58.01 -10.24 12.20
N ARG A 11 56.94 -9.44 12.15
CA ARG A 11 57.00 -8.00 12.48
C ARG A 11 57.16 -7.78 13.98
N THR A 12 56.44 -8.56 14.79
CA THR A 12 56.49 -8.48 16.26
C THR A 12 57.86 -8.88 16.78
N GLU A 13 58.45 -9.95 16.26
CA GLU A 13 59.79 -10.40 16.63
C GLU A 13 60.88 -9.37 16.29
N ARG A 14 60.81 -8.73 15.11
CA ARG A 14 61.73 -7.65 14.73
C ARG A 14 61.61 -6.44 15.66
N LEU A 15 60.39 -6.13 16.12
CA LEU A 15 60.16 -5.04 17.06
C LEU A 15 60.74 -5.36 18.45
N LEU A 16 60.51 -6.59 18.94
CA LEU A 16 61.06 -7.08 20.21
C LEU A 16 62.59 -7.13 20.17
N ALA A 17 63.18 -7.55 19.05
CA ALA A 17 64.63 -7.55 18.86
C ALA A 17 65.22 -6.14 18.94
N ARG A 18 64.57 -5.13 18.34
CA ARG A 18 64.99 -3.72 18.47
C ARG A 18 64.80 -3.17 19.88
N LEU A 19 63.70 -3.50 20.56
CA LEU A 19 63.47 -3.06 21.93
C LEU A 19 64.55 -3.59 22.89
N ARG A 20 65.02 -4.83 22.68
CA ARG A 20 66.13 -5.42 23.46
C ARG A 20 67.49 -4.76 23.19
N GLN A 21 67.65 -4.05 22.08
CA GLN A 21 68.88 -3.31 21.75
C GLN A 21 68.91 -1.90 22.33
N LEU A 22 67.81 -1.41 22.90
CA LEU A 22 67.78 -0.11 23.56
C LEU A 22 68.50 -0.18 24.91
N PRO A 23 69.29 0.84 25.27
CA PRO A 23 69.89 0.91 26.60
C PRO A 23 68.80 0.88 27.66
N ALA A 24 69.00 0.05 28.68
CA ALA A 24 68.09 -0.05 29.81
C ALA A 24 68.32 1.15 30.74
N ASP A 25 67.79 2.31 30.33
CA ASP A 25 67.78 3.50 31.18
C ASP A 25 66.79 3.27 32.33
N GLU A 26 67.25 3.51 33.55
CA GLU A 26 66.41 3.37 34.73
C GLU A 26 65.28 4.41 34.67
N PRO A 27 64.02 3.99 34.73
CA PRO A 27 62.92 4.91 34.53
C PRO A 27 62.83 5.89 35.71
N PRO A 28 62.41 7.14 35.48
CA PRO A 28 62.33 8.13 36.54
C PRO A 28 61.34 7.70 37.63
N PRO A 29 61.56 8.10 38.89
CA PRO A 29 60.64 7.77 39.98
C PRO A 29 59.19 8.21 39.66
N GLY A 30 58.24 7.32 39.99
CA GLY A 30 56.81 7.52 39.76
C GLY A 30 56.36 7.37 38.29
N TRP A 31 57.20 6.85 37.39
CA TRP A 31 56.78 6.62 36.00
C TRP A 31 55.62 5.62 35.88
N GLU A 32 55.65 4.54 36.69
CA GLU A 32 54.65 3.47 36.67
C GLU A 32 53.27 4.01 37.00
N ALA A 33 53.16 4.78 38.09
CA ALA A 33 51.92 5.45 38.48
C ALA A 33 51.36 6.37 37.37
N ARG A 34 52.24 7.07 36.62
CA ARG A 34 51.82 7.93 35.49
C ARG A 34 51.31 7.10 34.31
N VAL A 35 51.93 5.96 34.02
CA VAL A 35 51.49 5.05 32.94
C VAL A 35 50.16 4.41 33.30
N ASP A 36 50.01 3.93 34.52
CA ASP A 36 48.75 3.33 35.00
C ASP A 36 47.60 4.33 34.95
N GLN A 37 47.83 5.56 35.38
CA GLN A 37 46.81 6.61 35.32
C GLN A 37 46.40 6.94 33.87
N ARG A 38 47.35 6.94 32.93
CA ARG A 38 47.05 7.13 31.50
C ARG A 38 46.26 5.96 30.92
N LEU A 39 46.67 4.73 31.21
CA LEU A 39 45.98 3.52 30.74
C LEU A 39 44.55 3.42 31.32
N ALA A 40 44.36 3.78 32.59
CA ALA A 40 43.04 3.84 33.21
C ALA A 40 42.13 4.86 32.50
N ALA A 41 42.63 6.08 32.25
CA ALA A 41 41.89 7.11 31.54
C ALA A 41 41.53 6.71 30.09
N GLU A 42 42.43 6.04 29.37
CA GLU A 42 42.16 5.53 28.02
C GLU A 42 41.11 4.40 28.03
N ARG A 43 41.19 3.47 28.98
CA ARG A 43 40.21 2.39 29.14
C ARG A 43 38.82 2.92 29.44
N GLU A 44 38.70 3.96 30.26
CA GLU A 44 37.43 4.62 30.55
C GLU A 44 36.84 5.32 29.31
N ARG A 45 37.66 6.04 28.54
CA ARG A 45 37.23 6.67 27.27
C ARG A 45 36.76 5.63 26.25
N ALA A 46 37.50 4.53 26.11
CA ALA A 46 37.14 3.43 25.21
C ALA A 46 35.86 2.68 25.65
N ARG A 47 35.57 2.63 26.95
CA ARG A 47 34.29 2.10 27.48
C ARG A 47 33.13 3.03 27.15
N ARG A 48 33.25 4.34 27.37
CA ARG A 48 32.20 5.32 27.04
C ARG A 48 31.92 5.39 25.54
N GLY A 49 32.95 5.33 24.70
CA GLY A 49 32.79 5.29 23.24
C GLY A 49 32.01 4.06 22.78
N ARG A 50 32.38 2.85 23.24
CA ARG A 50 31.68 1.62 22.86
C ARG A 50 30.21 1.60 23.27
N TRP A 51 29.86 2.18 24.40
CA TRP A 51 28.47 2.24 24.87
C TRP A 51 27.59 3.17 23.99
N LEU A 52 28.16 4.30 23.53
CA LEU A 52 27.47 5.21 22.61
C LEU A 52 27.24 4.60 21.21
N TRP A 53 28.20 3.82 20.69
CA TRP A 53 28.04 3.14 19.41
C TRP A 53 27.05 1.96 19.47
N ALA A 54 27.02 1.21 20.57
CA ALA A 54 26.05 0.14 20.78
C ALA A 54 24.61 0.65 20.88
N GLY A 55 24.40 1.81 21.53
CA GLY A 55 23.09 2.46 21.60
C GLY A 55 22.61 2.98 20.24
N GLY A 56 23.50 3.58 19.44
CA GLY A 56 23.16 4.13 18.12
C GLY A 56 22.77 3.06 17.09
N ALA A 57 23.46 1.92 17.08
CA ALA A 57 23.19 0.85 16.12
C ALA A 57 21.81 0.19 16.34
N ALA A 58 21.39 0.00 17.59
CA ALA A 58 20.09 -0.58 17.91
C ALA A 58 18.92 0.35 17.50
N VAL A 59 19.06 1.66 17.70
CA VAL A 59 18.04 2.65 17.31
C VAL A 59 17.91 2.73 15.78
N ALA A 60 19.01 2.71 15.04
CA ALA A 60 18.99 2.74 13.58
C ALA A 60 18.30 1.50 12.98
N LEU A 61 18.57 0.31 13.52
CA LEU A 61 17.91 -0.94 13.10
C LEU A 61 16.40 -0.93 13.38
N ALA A 62 15.98 -0.45 14.56
CA ALA A 62 14.57 -0.34 14.90
C ALA A 62 13.82 0.63 13.97
N ALA A 63 14.43 1.77 13.64
CA ALA A 63 13.84 2.74 12.71
C ALA A 63 13.71 2.17 11.29
N ALA A 64 14.73 1.46 10.79
CA ALA A 64 14.68 0.82 9.48
C ALA A 64 13.59 -0.26 9.41
N ALA A 65 13.44 -1.07 10.47
CA ALA A 65 12.40 -2.10 10.55
C ALA A 65 10.98 -1.47 10.57
N ALA A 66 10.79 -0.37 11.31
CA ALA A 66 9.50 0.33 11.34
C ALA A 66 9.13 0.92 9.97
N VAL A 67 10.09 1.55 9.27
CA VAL A 67 9.88 2.05 7.90
C VAL A 67 9.57 0.90 6.94
N TYR A 68 10.29 -0.22 7.04
CA TYR A 68 10.04 -1.40 6.21
C TYR A 68 8.64 -2.00 6.46
N LEU A 69 8.19 -2.09 7.72
CA LEU A 69 6.85 -2.56 8.05
C LEU A 69 5.75 -1.61 7.54
N VAL A 70 5.97 -0.30 7.61
CA VAL A 70 5.05 0.69 7.03
C VAL A 70 5.02 0.61 5.52
N TRP A 71 6.16 0.37 4.87
CA TRP A 71 6.26 0.21 3.42
C TRP A 71 5.59 -1.09 2.93
N LEU A 72 5.67 -2.16 3.73
CA LEU A 72 4.97 -3.42 3.47
C LEU A 72 3.47 -3.39 3.75
N ARG A 73 2.94 -2.35 4.43
CA ARG A 73 1.50 -2.26 4.63
C ARG A 73 0.82 -2.16 3.26
N PRO A 74 -0.10 -3.08 2.93
CA PRO A 74 -0.90 -2.97 1.71
C PRO A 74 -1.59 -1.61 1.77
N ARG A 75 -1.25 -0.72 0.83
CA ARG A 75 -2.00 0.51 0.68
C ARG A 75 -3.44 0.09 0.47
N ALA A 76 -4.33 0.50 1.38
CA ALA A 76 -5.76 0.32 1.18
C ALA A 76 -6.07 0.92 -0.19
N GLN A 77 -6.41 0.06 -1.16
CA GLN A 77 -6.80 0.55 -2.47
C GLN A 77 -7.98 1.47 -2.25
N PRO A 78 -7.97 2.69 -2.83
CA PRO A 78 -9.13 3.56 -2.77
C PRO A 78 -10.34 2.75 -3.25
N PRO A 79 -11.50 2.89 -2.59
CA PRO A 79 -12.69 2.15 -2.97
C PRO A 79 -12.95 2.38 -4.45
N GLU A 80 -13.03 1.29 -5.20
CA GLU A 80 -13.31 1.37 -6.62
C GLU A 80 -14.71 2.01 -6.77
N PRO A 81 -14.85 3.05 -7.61
CA PRO A 81 -16.09 3.82 -7.71
C PRO A 81 -17.26 2.91 -8.08
N MET A 82 -16.98 1.83 -8.79
CA MET A 82 -17.94 0.81 -9.15
C MET A 82 -17.30 -0.60 -9.07
N SER A 83 -18.08 -1.60 -8.69
CA SER A 83 -17.69 -3.01 -8.78
C SER A 83 -18.83 -3.90 -9.27
N ILE A 84 -18.45 -4.93 -10.03
CA ILE A 84 -19.35 -5.92 -10.62
C ILE A 84 -18.99 -7.28 -10.04
N ALA A 85 -19.97 -7.95 -9.41
CA ALA A 85 -19.82 -9.29 -8.87
C ALA A 85 -20.95 -10.19 -9.37
N VAL A 86 -20.62 -11.41 -9.78
CA VAL A 86 -21.60 -12.44 -10.13
C VAL A 86 -21.87 -13.27 -8.87
N VAL A 87 -23.15 -13.39 -8.52
CA VAL A 87 -23.65 -14.18 -7.39
C VAL A 87 -24.09 -15.54 -7.92
N THR A 88 -23.40 -16.60 -7.52
CA THR A 88 -23.69 -17.98 -7.95
C THR A 88 -23.84 -18.86 -6.71
N GLY A 89 -25.08 -19.25 -6.39
CA GLY A 89 -25.38 -19.97 -5.14
C GLY A 89 -24.95 -19.17 -3.91
N ASP A 90 -24.20 -19.81 -3.01
CA ASP A 90 -23.66 -19.19 -1.79
C ASP A 90 -22.36 -18.39 -2.03
N GLY A 91 -21.83 -18.42 -3.27
CA GLY A 91 -20.58 -17.78 -3.66
C GLY A 91 -20.77 -16.43 -4.35
N THR A 92 -19.81 -15.54 -4.18
CA THR A 92 -19.68 -14.32 -5.00
C THR A 92 -18.31 -14.29 -5.64
N ARG A 93 -18.26 -14.02 -6.95
CA ARG A 93 -17.01 -13.85 -7.70
C ARG A 93 -16.99 -12.50 -8.39
N ARG A 94 -15.87 -11.79 -8.30
CA ARG A 94 -15.65 -10.60 -9.13
C ARG A 94 -15.44 -11.06 -10.56
N ALA A 95 -16.36 -10.72 -11.46
CA ALA A 95 -16.30 -11.16 -12.85
C ALA A 95 -16.99 -10.15 -13.77
N ARG A 96 -16.42 -9.95 -14.97
CA ARG A 96 -17.02 -9.20 -16.08
C ARG A 96 -17.77 -10.13 -17.06
N GLN A 97 -17.96 -11.38 -16.67
CA GLN A 97 -18.62 -12.42 -17.45
C GLN A 97 -19.64 -13.15 -16.58
N ALA A 98 -20.87 -13.22 -17.06
CA ALA A 98 -21.98 -13.94 -16.45
C ALA A 98 -22.65 -14.87 -17.47
N THR A 99 -23.51 -15.76 -17.01
CA THR A 99 -24.39 -16.60 -17.85
C THR A 99 -25.83 -16.15 -17.69
N VAL A 100 -26.67 -16.37 -18.70
CA VAL A 100 -28.12 -16.14 -18.58
C VAL A 100 -28.68 -16.89 -17.36
N GLY A 101 -29.43 -16.18 -16.53
CA GLY A 101 -29.97 -16.68 -15.26
C GLY A 101 -29.13 -16.31 -14.04
N ASP A 102 -27.87 -15.91 -14.21
CA ASP A 102 -27.05 -15.41 -13.10
C ASP A 102 -27.65 -14.13 -12.51
N THR A 103 -27.41 -13.92 -11.20
CA THR A 103 -27.66 -12.63 -10.56
C THR A 103 -26.35 -11.86 -10.44
N VAL A 104 -26.30 -10.69 -11.06
CA VAL A 104 -25.15 -9.79 -11.00
C VAL A 104 -25.41 -8.71 -9.98
N ARG A 105 -24.55 -8.64 -8.97
CA ARG A 105 -24.52 -7.57 -7.98
C ARG A 105 -23.61 -6.46 -8.46
N LEU A 106 -24.22 -5.31 -8.71
CA LEU A 106 -23.54 -4.08 -9.10
C LEU A 106 -23.50 -3.17 -7.89
N THR A 107 -22.32 -2.66 -7.54
CA THR A 107 -22.14 -1.73 -6.41
C THR A 107 -21.47 -0.46 -6.88
N GLY A 108 -22.10 0.68 -6.66
CA GLY A 108 -21.51 2.01 -6.80
C GLY A 108 -21.24 2.65 -5.44
N HIS A 109 -20.16 3.43 -5.34
CA HIS A 109 -19.81 4.20 -4.15
C HIS A 109 -19.73 5.68 -4.51
N THR A 110 -20.66 6.50 -4.01
CA THR A 110 -20.66 7.93 -4.32
C THR A 110 -19.74 8.68 -3.37
N THR A 111 -18.89 9.54 -3.92
CA THR A 111 -18.12 10.52 -3.15
C THR A 111 -18.76 11.90 -3.16
N ARG A 112 -19.83 12.07 -3.94
CA ARG A 112 -20.54 13.33 -4.15
C ARG A 112 -21.95 13.27 -3.55
N ARG A 113 -22.69 14.37 -3.70
CA ARG A 113 -24.05 14.49 -3.15
C ARG A 113 -25.05 13.55 -3.84
N HIS A 114 -24.85 13.27 -5.12
CA HIS A 114 -25.72 12.45 -5.94
C HIS A 114 -24.91 11.33 -6.60
N GLY A 115 -25.42 10.10 -6.50
CA GLY A 115 -24.90 8.92 -7.17
C GLY A 115 -26.02 8.16 -7.84
N GLU A 116 -25.79 7.68 -9.07
CA GLU A 116 -26.77 6.92 -9.83
C GLU A 116 -26.11 5.76 -10.58
N LEU A 117 -26.66 4.56 -10.45
CA LEU A 117 -26.26 3.37 -11.21
C LEU A 117 -27.26 3.15 -12.33
N ARG A 118 -26.79 2.94 -13.55
CA ARG A 118 -27.61 2.65 -14.73
C ARG A 118 -27.06 1.42 -15.44
N VAL A 119 -27.96 0.60 -15.96
CA VAL A 119 -27.61 -0.57 -16.77
C VAL A 119 -28.34 -0.49 -18.10
N TYR A 120 -27.60 -0.67 -19.19
CA TYR A 120 -28.11 -0.64 -20.55
C TYR A 120 -27.82 -1.95 -21.26
N ARG A 121 -28.70 -2.30 -22.19
CA ARG A 121 -28.52 -3.37 -23.17
C ARG A 121 -28.94 -2.85 -24.53
N ASP A 122 -28.10 -3.01 -25.54
CA ASP A 122 -28.36 -2.50 -26.89
C ASP A 122 -28.75 -1.00 -26.89
N ALA A 123 -28.00 -0.21 -26.11
CA ALA A 123 -28.24 1.21 -25.81
C ALA A 123 -29.53 1.54 -25.01
N ALA A 124 -30.46 0.60 -24.84
CA ALA A 124 -31.68 0.80 -24.06
C ALA A 124 -31.43 0.63 -22.56
N LEU A 125 -31.94 1.56 -21.75
CA LEU A 125 -31.91 1.48 -20.29
C LEU A 125 -32.81 0.34 -19.79
N ILE A 126 -32.25 -0.57 -19.00
CA ILE A 126 -32.98 -1.72 -18.43
C ILE A 126 -33.09 -1.70 -16.90
N ALA A 127 -32.23 -0.95 -16.20
CA ALA A 127 -32.28 -0.81 -14.75
C ALA A 127 -31.61 0.48 -14.27
N ARG A 128 -32.10 1.03 -13.15
CA ARG A 128 -31.61 2.29 -12.58
C ARG A 128 -31.71 2.32 -11.04
N CYS A 129 -30.65 2.80 -10.38
CA CYS A 129 -30.67 3.12 -8.95
C CYS A 129 -30.21 4.55 -8.68
N PRO A 130 -30.93 5.34 -7.88
CA PRO A 130 -32.19 4.99 -7.21
C PRO A 130 -33.40 4.98 -8.17
N GLY A 131 -34.40 4.14 -7.86
CA GLY A 131 -35.67 4.09 -8.61
C GLY A 131 -36.31 2.70 -8.65
N GLU A 132 -35.50 1.65 -8.69
CA GLU A 132 -36.01 0.27 -8.81
C GLU A 132 -36.16 -0.45 -7.44
N PRO A 133 -37.10 -1.41 -7.31
CA PRO A 133 -37.26 -2.21 -6.09
C PRO A 133 -36.03 -3.06 -5.72
N THR A 134 -35.21 -3.43 -6.70
CA THR A 134 -33.97 -4.20 -6.52
C THR A 134 -32.80 -3.34 -6.05
N CYS A 135 -32.98 -2.02 -5.96
CA CYS A 135 -31.98 -1.09 -5.46
C CYS A 135 -31.95 -1.06 -3.93
N ARG A 136 -30.74 -1.08 -3.37
CA ARG A 136 -30.49 -0.82 -1.95
C ARG A 136 -29.45 0.28 -1.82
N THR A 137 -29.76 1.30 -1.02
CA THR A 137 -28.83 2.40 -0.74
C THR A 137 -28.55 2.47 0.76
N THR A 138 -27.28 2.41 1.15
CA THR A 138 -26.82 2.47 2.54
C THR A 138 -25.67 3.47 2.63
N GLY A 139 -25.98 4.68 3.11
CA GLY A 139 -25.01 5.78 3.13
C GLY A 139 -24.56 6.14 1.71
N ALA A 140 -23.25 6.11 1.48
CA ALA A 140 -22.63 6.39 0.18
C ALA A 140 -22.67 5.21 -0.82
N ARG A 141 -23.16 4.04 -0.39
CA ARG A 141 -23.14 2.82 -1.20
C ARG A 141 -24.52 2.56 -1.81
N THR A 142 -24.56 2.38 -3.13
CA THR A 142 -25.75 1.93 -3.87
C THR A 142 -25.49 0.56 -4.46
N THR A 143 -26.42 -0.37 -4.28
CA THR A 143 -26.32 -1.75 -4.76
C THR A 143 -27.55 -2.12 -5.58
N LEU A 144 -27.34 -2.80 -6.70
CA LEU A 144 -28.38 -3.37 -7.56
C LEU A 144 -28.08 -4.86 -7.74
N ASP A 145 -29.07 -5.71 -7.46
CA ASP A 145 -29.04 -7.11 -7.85
C ASP A 145 -29.88 -7.27 -9.13
N LEU A 146 -29.21 -7.59 -10.24
CA LEU A 146 -29.80 -7.74 -11.58
C LEU A 146 -29.69 -9.18 -12.04
N THR A 147 -30.83 -9.84 -12.28
CA THR A 147 -30.84 -11.14 -12.98
C THR A 147 -30.71 -10.91 -14.48
N VAL A 148 -29.63 -11.42 -15.09
CA VAL A 148 -29.41 -11.27 -16.52
C VAL A 148 -30.23 -12.31 -17.30
N THR A 149 -31.10 -11.86 -18.20
CA THR A 149 -32.09 -12.73 -18.86
C THR A 149 -31.83 -12.95 -20.34
N SER A 150 -30.81 -12.31 -20.89
CA SER A 150 -30.46 -12.41 -22.31
C SER A 150 -28.96 -12.32 -22.51
N PRO A 151 -28.40 -13.08 -23.47
CA PRO A 151 -26.98 -13.00 -23.79
C PRO A 151 -26.65 -11.67 -24.46
N GLY A 152 -25.35 -11.34 -24.46
CA GLY A 152 -24.80 -10.15 -25.11
C GLY A 152 -24.11 -9.18 -24.14
N PRO A 153 -23.65 -8.04 -24.66
CA PRO A 153 -22.99 -7.01 -23.86
C PRO A 153 -24.03 -6.17 -23.09
N TYR A 154 -23.69 -5.84 -21.85
CA TYR A 154 -24.39 -4.90 -21.01
C TYR A 154 -23.43 -3.77 -20.65
N SER A 155 -23.89 -2.53 -20.76
CA SER A 155 -23.15 -1.36 -20.31
C SER A 155 -23.61 -0.99 -18.90
N VAL A 156 -22.68 -1.00 -17.94
CA VAL A 156 -22.93 -0.58 -16.57
C VAL A 156 -22.30 0.78 -16.37
N VAL A 157 -23.13 1.76 -16.02
CA VAL A 157 -22.70 3.15 -15.82
C VAL A 157 -22.93 3.52 -14.36
N TRP A 158 -21.89 4.04 -13.73
CA TRP A 158 -21.99 4.74 -12.46
C TRP A 158 -21.78 6.23 -12.68
N LEU A 159 -22.74 7.05 -12.24
CA LEU A 159 -22.73 8.50 -12.36
C LEU A 159 -22.63 9.14 -10.98
N GLU A 160 -21.78 10.17 -10.84
CA GLU A 160 -21.67 10.97 -9.63
C GLU A 160 -21.68 12.46 -9.93
N SER A 161 -22.44 13.23 -9.14
CA SER A 161 -22.48 14.69 -9.28
C SER A 161 -22.80 15.41 -7.96
N ASP A 162 -22.39 16.67 -7.86
CA ASP A 162 -22.81 17.57 -6.78
C ASP A 162 -24.18 18.21 -7.07
N ARG A 163 -24.65 18.10 -8.32
CA ARG A 163 -25.97 18.55 -8.78
C ARG A 163 -26.87 17.34 -9.03
N PRO A 164 -28.21 17.52 -9.02
CA PRO A 164 -29.12 16.45 -9.41
C PRO A 164 -28.77 15.91 -10.80
N ILE A 165 -28.64 14.59 -10.92
CA ILE A 165 -28.35 13.93 -12.19
C ILE A 165 -29.64 13.94 -13.02
N PRO A 166 -29.62 14.40 -14.28
CA PRO A 166 -30.80 14.41 -15.15
C PRO A 166 -31.35 12.99 -15.33
N PRO A 167 -32.68 12.81 -15.44
CA PRO A 167 -33.25 11.49 -15.73
C PRO A 167 -32.71 10.95 -17.07
N PRO A 168 -32.47 9.63 -17.17
CA PRO A 168 -31.97 9.03 -18.39
C PRO A 168 -33.02 9.11 -19.51
N ASP A 169 -32.53 9.30 -20.73
CA ASP A 169 -33.27 9.03 -21.95
C ASP A 169 -32.88 7.67 -22.53
N ALA A 170 -33.49 7.30 -23.67
CA ALA A 170 -33.45 5.94 -24.19
C ALA A 170 -32.10 5.54 -24.83
N ASP A 171 -31.20 6.49 -25.08
CA ASP A 171 -29.93 6.26 -25.77
C ASP A 171 -28.74 6.52 -24.83
N LEU A 172 -27.85 5.53 -24.69
CA LEU A 172 -26.70 5.59 -23.78
C LEU A 172 -25.81 6.81 -24.04
N ASP A 173 -25.44 7.08 -25.29
CA ASP A 173 -24.48 8.13 -25.61
C ASP A 173 -25.05 9.52 -25.32
N LEU A 174 -26.30 9.75 -25.72
CA LEU A 174 -27.00 11.00 -25.46
C LEU A 174 -27.21 11.23 -23.96
N ASP A 175 -27.50 10.17 -23.22
CA ASP A 175 -27.68 10.23 -21.78
C ASP A 175 -26.37 10.58 -21.05
N LEU A 176 -25.27 9.91 -21.40
CA LEU A 176 -23.94 10.21 -20.86
C LEU A 176 -23.52 11.65 -21.17
N LEU A 177 -23.80 12.14 -22.38
CA LEU A 177 -23.54 13.52 -22.78
C LEU A 177 -24.32 14.51 -21.89
N ARG A 178 -25.62 14.28 -21.67
CA ARG A 178 -26.46 15.15 -20.85
C ARG A 178 -26.07 15.13 -19.37
N ALA A 179 -25.78 13.94 -18.84
CA ALA A 179 -25.25 13.80 -17.49
C ALA A 179 -23.93 14.59 -17.35
N GLY A 180 -23.03 14.50 -18.33
CA GLY A 180 -21.79 15.27 -18.39
C GLY A 180 -22.02 16.78 -18.43
N GLN A 181 -22.96 17.27 -19.24
CA GLN A 181 -23.35 18.69 -19.28
C GLN A 181 -23.93 19.18 -17.94
N ALA A 182 -24.63 18.32 -17.21
CA ALA A 182 -25.09 18.57 -15.85
C ALA A 182 -23.98 18.43 -14.79
N GLY A 183 -22.74 18.17 -15.19
CA GLY A 183 -21.57 18.08 -14.31
C GLY A 183 -21.45 16.74 -13.57
N ALA A 184 -22.05 15.68 -14.11
CA ALA A 184 -21.78 14.33 -13.64
C ALA A 184 -20.45 13.82 -14.20
N VAL A 185 -19.72 13.08 -13.38
CA VAL A 185 -18.61 12.22 -13.82
C VAL A 185 -19.17 10.81 -13.96
N HIS A 186 -18.74 10.09 -14.99
CA HIS A 186 -19.20 8.72 -15.25
C HIS A 186 -18.05 7.72 -15.20
N HIS A 187 -18.37 6.52 -14.74
CA HIS A 187 -17.56 5.32 -14.87
C HIS A 187 -18.37 4.29 -15.66
N LEU A 188 -17.84 3.86 -16.80
CA LEU A 188 -18.46 2.87 -17.67
C LEU A 188 -17.64 1.57 -17.58
N ASP A 189 -18.32 0.46 -17.31
CA ASP A 189 -17.77 -0.89 -17.48
C ASP A 189 -18.71 -1.72 -18.34
N GLU A 190 -18.14 -2.75 -18.98
CA GLU A 190 -18.89 -3.72 -19.76
C GLU A 190 -19.00 -5.05 -19.01
N LEU A 191 -20.19 -5.64 -19.07
CA LEU A 191 -20.49 -6.99 -18.61
C LEU A 191 -20.91 -7.83 -19.83
N THR A 192 -20.18 -8.91 -20.11
CA THR A 192 -20.56 -9.85 -21.17
C THR A 192 -21.39 -10.99 -20.58
N VAL A 193 -22.56 -11.25 -21.15
CA VAL A 193 -23.42 -12.37 -20.75
C VAL A 193 -23.38 -13.47 -21.81
N ALA A 194 -22.88 -14.64 -21.41
CA ALA A 194 -22.91 -15.87 -22.20
C ALA A 194 -24.33 -16.49 -22.17
N PRO A 195 -24.71 -17.24 -23.23
CA PRO A 195 -25.98 -17.96 -23.26
C PRO A 195 -26.10 -19.00 -22.14
#